data_AF-A0A336NA73-F1
#
_entry.id   AF-A0A336NA73-F1
#
_cell.length_a   1.000
_cell.length_b   1.000
_cell.length_c   1.000
_cell.angle_alpha   90.00
_cell.angle_beta   90.00
_cell.angle_gamma   90.00
#
_symmetry.space_group_name_H-M   'P 1'
#
loop_
_entity.id
_entity.type
_entity.pdbx_description
1 polymer ?
#
loop_
_entity_poly.entity_id
_entity_poly.type
_entity_poly.pdbx_seq_one_letter_code
_entity_poly.pdbx_strand_id
1 'polypeptide(L)' 'MFWFKNAMIYRLTKSLDWSEKTLSDALENNQYHPCNQSEMSKFGWSTPLKGSELLYFTVGKQVLLLTQKKKKSYRRM' A
#
# COMPACT_ATOMS: atom_id res chain seq x y z
N MET A 1 -4.03 13.06 14.77
CA MET A 1 -4.17 11.62 15.09
C MET A 1 -5.01 10.99 13.98
N PHE A 2 -4.47 10.05 13.22
CA PHE A 2 -5.19 9.42 12.10
C PHE A 2 -5.71 8.05 12.52
N TRP A 3 -7.01 7.98 12.81
CA TRP A 3 -7.73 6.72 12.98
C TRP A 3 -8.39 6.30 11.67
N PHE A 4 -8.63 5.00 11.48
CA PHE A 4 -9.40 4.51 10.34
C PHE A 4 -10.84 5.04 10.42
N LYS A 5 -11.30 5.65 9.32
CA LYS A 5 -12.68 6.19 9.23
C LYS A 5 -13.73 5.12 8.96
N ASN A 6 -13.32 4.01 8.34
CA ASN A 6 -14.17 2.90 7.92
C ASN A 6 -13.37 1.59 8.02
N ALA A 7 -14.07 0.46 8.11
CA ALA A 7 -13.44 -0.86 8.13
C ALA A 7 -14.16 -1.84 7.21
N MET A 8 -13.39 -2.62 6.46
CA MET A 8 -13.83 -3.85 5.80
C MET A 8 -12.99 -4.98 6.37
N ILE A 9 -13.65 -6.01 6.88
CA ILE A 9 -12.99 -7.11 7.60
C ILE A 9 -12.98 -8.33 6.70
N TYR A 10 -11.80 -8.90 6.52
CA TYR A 10 -11.58 -10.12 5.75
C TYR A 10 -10.93 -11.19 6.63
N ARG A 11 -11.34 -12.45 6.45
CA ARG A 11 -10.70 -13.59 7.11
C ARG A 11 -9.82 -14.32 6.10
N LEU A 12 -8.52 -14.39 6.38
CA LEU A 12 -7.59 -15.20 5.60
C LEU A 12 -7.89 -16.69 5.82
N THR A 13 -8.09 -17.43 4.74
CA THR A 13 -8.40 -18.88 4.79
C THR A 13 -7.15 -19.76 4.72
N LYS A 14 -6.00 -19.18 4.37
CA LYS A 14 -4.70 -19.83 4.28
C LYS A 14 -3.69 -19.07 5.13
N SER A 15 -2.70 -19.80 5.65
CA SER A 15 -1.52 -19.17 6.24
C SER A 15 -0.76 -18.41 5.14
N LEU A 16 -0.33 -17.20 5.47
CA LEU A 16 0.58 -16.41 4.66
C LEU A 16 1.92 -16.36 5.39
N ASP A 17 3.02 -16.39 4.62
CA ASP A 17 4.34 -16.09 5.16
C ASP A 17 4.45 -14.57 5.34
N TRP A 18 4.61 -14.14 6.58
CA TRP A 18 4.79 -12.74 6.98
C TRP A 18 6.24 -12.44 7.37
N SER A 19 7.19 -13.28 6.95
CA SER A 19 8.60 -12.99 7.16
C SER A 19 8.98 -11.64 6.51
N GLU A 20 9.84 -10.89 7.18
CA GLU A 20 10.20 -9.52 6.77
C GLU A 20 10.74 -9.49 5.33
N LYS A 21 11.50 -10.51 4.94
CA LYS A 21 12.05 -10.64 3.59
C LYS A 21 10.95 -10.85 2.55
N THR A 22 10.10 -11.87 2.73
CA THR A 22 9.00 -12.15 1.79
C THR A 22 8.07 -10.95 1.66
N LEU A 23 7.78 -10.28 2.77
CA LEU A 23 6.94 -9.07 2.77
C LEU A 23 7.62 -7.89 2.06
N SER A 24 8.88 -7.57 2.38
CA SER A 24 9.60 -6.45 1.75
C SER A 24 9.73 -6.65 0.25
N ASP A 25 10.17 -7.84 -0.17
CA ASP A 25 10.34 -8.20 -1.58
C ASP A 25 9.00 -8.05 -2.35
N ALA A 26 7.90 -8.53 -1.77
CA ALA A 26 6.57 -8.44 -2.41
C ALA A 26 6.07 -6.98 -2.53
N LEU A 27 6.34 -6.15 -1.52
CA LEU A 27 5.93 -4.74 -1.49
C LEU A 27 6.77 -3.89 -2.43
N GLU A 28 8.09 -4.08 -2.46
CA GLU A 28 9.03 -3.36 -3.34
C GLU A 28 8.72 -3.62 -4.82
N ASN A 29 8.43 -4.87 -5.19
CA ASN A 29 8.02 -5.24 -6.55
C ASN A 29 6.73 -4.53 -7.01
N ASN A 30 5.91 -4.05 -6.08
CA ASN A 30 4.64 -3.36 -6.35
C ASN A 30 4.61 -1.96 -5.73
N GLN A 31 5.78 -1.33 -5.58
CA GLN A 31 5.88 0.01 -5.02
C GLN A 31 5.16 1.03 -5.90
N TYR A 32 4.52 2.00 -5.25
CA TYR A 32 3.89 3.10 -5.96
C TYR A 32 4.92 3.98 -6.65
N HIS A 33 4.73 4.19 -7.95
CA HIS A 33 5.45 5.18 -8.73
C HIS A 33 4.46 6.20 -9.32
N PRO A 34 4.86 7.49 -9.41
CA PRO A 34 4.03 8.51 -10.00
C PRO A 34 3.68 8.19 -11.47
N CYS A 35 2.44 8.47 -11.87
CA CYS A 35 1.97 8.27 -13.25
C CYS A 35 2.84 9.02 -14.26
N ASN A 36 3.26 8.30 -15.30
CA ASN A 36 3.72 8.92 -16.54
C ASN A 36 2.54 9.56 -17.28
N GLN A 37 2.81 10.52 -18.16
CA GLN A 37 1.76 11.29 -18.85
C GLN A 37 0.75 10.41 -19.63
N SER A 38 1.21 9.24 -20.09
CA SER A 38 0.46 8.26 -20.87
C SER A 38 -0.43 7.31 -20.04
N GLU A 39 -0.32 7.32 -18.70
CA GLU A 39 -0.97 6.31 -17.86
C GLU A 39 -2.25 6.85 -17.21
N MET A 40 -3.37 6.13 -17.40
CA MET A 40 -4.68 6.55 -16.90
C MET A 40 -4.86 6.39 -15.38
N SER A 41 -4.22 5.37 -14.79
CA SER A 41 -4.20 5.18 -13.34
C SER A 41 -2.98 4.40 -12.89
N LYS A 42 -2.47 4.72 -11.70
CA LYS A 42 -1.45 3.95 -10.99
C LYS A 42 -1.92 3.56 -9.62
N PHE A 43 -1.49 2.37 -9.20
CA PHE A 43 -1.72 1.79 -7.89
C PHE A 43 -0.42 1.15 -7.42
N GLY A 44 -0.11 1.26 -6.13
CA GLY A 44 1.04 0.59 -5.53
C GLY A 44 1.16 0.86 -4.03
N TRP A 45 2.16 0.24 -3.41
CA TRP A 45 2.45 0.36 -1.98
C TRP A 45 3.28 1.61 -1.67
N SER A 46 3.08 2.19 -0.48
CA SER A 46 3.77 3.39 -0.05
C SER A 46 4.06 3.37 1.45
N THR A 47 4.90 4.29 1.90
CA THR A 47 5.36 4.34 3.28
C THR A 47 4.20 4.78 4.19
N PRO A 48 3.79 3.95 5.18
CA PRO A 48 2.68 4.28 6.07
C PRO A 48 3.03 5.39 7.07
N LEU A 49 4.33 5.59 7.34
CA LEU A 49 4.86 6.60 8.25
C LEU A 49 5.72 7.61 7.50
N LYS A 50 5.54 8.90 7.81
CA LYS A 50 6.41 9.97 7.29
C LYS A 50 7.82 9.81 7.84
N GLY A 51 8.83 9.86 6.97
CA GLY A 51 10.24 9.76 7.35
C GLY A 51 10.77 8.32 7.46
N SER A 52 9.92 7.31 7.21
CA SER A 52 10.36 5.92 7.04
C SER A 52 10.57 5.61 5.57
N GLU A 53 11.56 4.77 5.26
CA GLU A 53 11.77 4.19 3.93
C GLU A 53 11.02 2.87 3.75
N LEU A 54 10.52 2.28 4.85
CA LEU A 54 9.80 1.00 4.83
C LEU A 54 8.39 1.17 4.26
N LEU A 55 8.00 0.25 3.38
CA LEU A 55 6.66 0.17 2.78
C LEU A 55 5.60 -0.46 3.70
N TYR A 56 5.99 -0.81 4.92
CA TYR A 56 5.15 -1.40 5.95
C TYR A 56 5.56 -0.90 7.34
N PHE A 57 4.68 -1.08 8.32
CA PHE A 57 4.99 -0.86 9.73
C PHE A 57 4.46 -2.03 10.55
N THR A 58 5.26 -2.54 11.49
CA THR A 58 4.89 -3.68 12.34
C THR A 58 4.94 -3.33 13.82
N VAL A 59 3.97 -3.86 14.56
CA VAL A 59 3.97 -3.87 16.03
C VAL A 59 3.48 -5.24 16.49
N GLY A 60 4.38 -6.04 17.08
CA GLY A 60 4.09 -7.43 17.40
C GLY A 60 3.70 -8.24 16.15
N LYS A 61 2.48 -8.79 16.12
CA LYS A 61 1.94 -9.54 14.98
C LYS A 61 1.01 -8.72 14.07
N GLN A 62 0.93 -7.41 14.30
CA GLN A 62 0.09 -6.51 13.50
C GLN A 62 0.93 -5.82 12.45
N VAL A 63 0.46 -5.85 11.20
CA VAL A 63 1.12 -5.22 10.05
C VAL A 63 0.20 -4.13 9.52
N LEU A 64 0.73 -2.93 9.39
CA LEU A 64 0.08 -1.79 8.75
C LEU A 64 0.70 -1.60 7.36
N LEU A 65 -0.17 -1.62 6.34
CA LEU A 65 0.19 -1.35 4.95
C LEU A 65 -0.60 -0.15 4.43
N LEU A 66 0.03 0.63 3.55
CA LEU A 66 -0.60 1.76 2.88
C LEU A 66 -0.50 1.60 1.36
N THR A 67 -1.63 1.79 0.68
CA THR A 67 -1.67 1.85 -0.79
C THR A 67 -2.00 3.25 -1.26
N GLN A 68 -1.42 3.63 -2.39
CA GLN A 68 -1.75 4.87 -3.09
C GLN A 68 -2.33 4.55 -4.45
N LYS A 69 -3.39 5.27 -4.81
CA LYS A 69 -4.01 5.19 -6.13
C LYS A 69 -4.15 6.59 -6.70
N LYS A 70 -3.57 6.82 -7.88
CA LYS A 70 -3.77 8.05 -8.65
C LYS A 70 -4.55 7.71 -9.91
N LYS A 71 -5.62 8.45 -10.18
CA LYS A 71 -6.43 8.32 -11.39
C LYS A 71 -6.45 9.67 -12.10
N LYS A 72 -6.09 9.68 -13.39
CA LYS A 72 -6.20 10.89 -14.22
C LYS A 72 -7.69 11.12 -14.52
N SER A 73 -8.22 12.27 -14.11
CA SER A 73 -9.60 12.63 -14.40
C SER A 73 -9.62 13.55 -15.61
N TYR A 74 -10.11 13.06 -16.74
CA TYR A 74 -10.49 13.93 -17.86
C TYR A 74 -11.83 14.57 -17.48
N ARG A 75 -11.83 15.87 -17.17
CA ARG A 75 -13.06 16.65 -17.26
C ARG A 75 -13.42 16.71 -18.74
N ARG A 76 -14.48 16.00 -19.14
CA ARG A 76 -15.16 16.30 -20.40
C ARG A 76 -15.71 17.72 -20.25
N MET A 77 -15.17 18.65 -21.03
CA MET A 77 -15.83 19.93 -21.31
C MET A 77 -17.05 19.67 -22.17
#